data_AF-A0A918UBG8-F1
#
_entry.id   AF-A0A918UBG8-F1
#
_cell.length_a   1.000
_cell.length_b   1.000
_cell.length_c   1.000
_cell.angle_alpha   90.00
_cell.angle_beta   90.00
_cell.angle_gamma   90.00
#
_symmetry.space_group_name_H-M   'P 1'
#
loop_
_entity.id
_entity.type
_entity.pdbx_description
1 polymer ?
#
loop_
_entity_poly.entity_id
_entity_poly.type
_entity_poly.pdbx_seq_one_letter_code
_entity_poly.pdbx_strand_id
1 'polypeptide(L)'
;MVASHLIRGNQFIDVAVDNAAALYLVGFLNLIYEGETLLSLLQANDPDALAALSDDPKTAANWRDAFCSITEPASHYASHTFAKQIYWPVSPDENMLPDPHNDRHFHLLAPLYSSSLSHWLYQCIQHDRFSEDAKSARQAAREKLDHPHGYCVYPMLAEEKKGGTKPQNISQLNSERKGSNYLLASLPPTWESRDIRPLFHTDSAFLRFGQRKTIRALVREFKAWLMKQNQDGNGSGRSNMHIRQRRDAYLEELFAELIQYRGAFVNQLPPGWSADSECRLPPEECFWLDPYRADTDEAFSQDFQWQDWPGQIAERFGRWLNGQLGSDTLQLSEAEYHYWRKELSHDLAWQRQLDESLRKQGTRLLPAARAKGDGHAR
;
A
#
# COMPACT_ATOMS: atom_id res chain seq x y z
N MET A 1 5.77 15.55 2.52
CA MET A 1 6.03 14.49 3.53
C MET A 1 5.13 14.72 4.72
N VAL A 2 4.70 13.67 5.42
CA VAL A 2 3.82 13.74 6.60
C VAL A 2 4.62 13.35 7.83
N ALA A 3 4.68 14.21 8.84
CA ALA A 3 5.39 13.96 10.10
C ALA A 3 4.85 14.87 11.22
N SER A 4 5.54 14.88 12.37
CA SER A 4 5.16 15.65 13.58
C SER A 4 5.00 17.16 13.35
N HIS A 5 5.62 17.74 12.32
CA HIS A 5 5.49 19.17 11.98
C HIS A 5 4.06 19.60 11.60
N LEU A 6 3.16 18.65 11.27
CA LEU A 6 1.75 18.95 10.98
C LEU A 6 0.91 19.16 12.24
N ILE A 7 1.42 18.75 13.41
CA ILE A 7 0.76 18.97 14.69
C ILE A 7 0.96 20.43 15.07
N ARG A 8 -0.12 21.22 15.05
CA ARG A 8 -0.05 22.66 15.29
C ARG A 8 0.09 22.96 16.78
N GLY A 9 1.10 23.76 17.12
CA GLY A 9 1.31 24.30 18.46
C GLY A 9 1.71 23.25 19.50
N ASN A 10 1.75 23.69 20.77
CA ASN A 10 2.05 22.87 21.95
C ASN A 10 0.89 21.92 22.35
N GLN A 11 0.06 21.46 21.40
CA GLN A 11 -1.13 20.63 21.69
C GLN A 11 -0.80 19.36 22.47
N PHE A 12 0.38 18.78 22.24
CA PHE A 12 0.85 17.58 22.93
C PHE A 12 2.31 17.76 23.35
N ILE A 13 2.55 18.48 24.44
CA ILE A 13 3.87 18.48 25.08
C ILE A 13 3.99 17.21 25.90
N ASP A 14 5.01 16.41 25.62
CA ASP A 14 5.38 15.27 26.45
C ASP A 14 6.67 15.61 27.19
N VAL A 15 6.70 15.32 28.49
CA VAL A 15 7.88 15.50 29.32
C VAL A 15 8.38 14.12 29.70
N ALA A 16 9.64 13.84 29.33
CA ALA A 16 10.35 12.67 29.83
C ALA A 16 10.73 12.91 31.28
N VAL A 17 10.53 11.90 32.13
CA VAL A 17 10.68 12.08 33.58
C VAL A 17 11.51 10.95 34.16
N ASP A 18 12.60 11.30 34.82
CA ASP A 18 13.42 10.34 35.58
C ASP A 18 12.72 9.91 36.89
N ASN A 19 11.76 10.70 37.36
CA ASN A 19 10.96 10.43 38.55
C ASN A 19 9.48 10.75 38.31
N ALA A 20 8.60 9.78 38.52
CA ALA A 20 7.15 9.93 38.37
C ALA A 20 6.56 11.08 39.21
N ALA A 21 7.21 11.50 40.30
CA ALA A 21 6.77 12.66 41.08
C ALA A 21 6.75 13.97 40.26
N ALA A 22 7.60 14.10 39.24
CA ALA A 22 7.61 15.28 38.38
C ALA A 22 6.48 15.27 37.32
N LEU A 23 5.76 14.15 37.14
CA LEU A 23 4.53 14.14 36.31
C LEU A 23 3.43 15.04 36.89
N TYR A 24 3.35 15.17 38.21
CA TYR A 24 2.37 16.04 38.86
C TYR A 24 2.58 17.51 38.50
N LEU A 25 3.84 17.91 38.29
CA LEU A 25 4.18 19.27 37.86
C LEU A 25 3.68 19.56 36.45
N VAL A 26 3.82 18.61 35.54
CA VAL A 26 3.34 18.77 34.15
C VAL A 26 1.82 18.76 34.10
N GLY A 27 1.17 17.92 34.92
CA GLY A 27 -0.28 17.95 35.10
C GLY A 27 -0.79 19.30 35.61
N PHE A 28 -0.07 19.93 36.54
CA PHE A 28 -0.37 21.28 37.05
C PHE A 28 -0.22 22.35 35.96
N LEU A 29 0.85 22.31 35.17
CA LEU A 29 1.10 23.27 34.09
C LEU A 29 0.15 23.14 32.89
N ASN A 30 -0.45 21.95 32.72
CA ASN A 30 -1.45 21.67 31.68
C ASN A 30 -2.90 21.98 32.11
N LEU A 31 -3.11 22.56 33.30
CA LEU A 31 -4.45 23.02 33.70
C LEU A 31 -4.97 24.07 32.70
N ILE A 32 -6.23 23.91 32.29
CA ILE A 32 -6.86 24.79 31.31
C ILE A 32 -7.71 25.84 32.04
N TYR A 33 -7.46 27.12 31.77
CA TYR A 33 -8.28 28.24 32.20
C TYR A 33 -8.64 29.08 30.97
N GLU A 34 -9.94 29.33 30.75
CA GLU A 34 -10.46 30.05 29.59
C GLU A 34 -9.97 29.56 28.21
N GLY A 35 -9.63 28.27 28.10
CA GLY A 35 -9.15 27.66 26.86
C GLY A 35 -7.64 27.76 26.63
N GLU A 36 -6.91 28.40 27.54
CA GLU A 36 -5.45 28.48 27.55
C GLU A 36 -4.86 27.60 28.66
N THR A 37 -3.64 27.11 28.46
CA THR A 37 -2.97 26.33 29.50
C THR A 37 -2.29 27.26 30.50
N LEU A 38 -2.17 26.84 31.76
CA LEU A 38 -1.44 27.60 32.76
C LEU A 38 -0.01 27.92 32.28
N LEU A 39 0.64 26.99 31.58
CA LEU A 39 1.94 27.23 30.95
C LEU A 39 1.91 28.34 29.90
N SER A 40 0.90 28.41 29.02
CA SER A 40 0.82 29.48 28.02
C SER A 40 0.59 30.84 28.67
N LEU A 41 -0.24 30.90 29.70
CA LEU A 41 -0.48 32.11 30.50
C LEU A 41 0.80 32.58 31.21
N LEU A 42 1.58 31.65 31.77
CA LEU A 42 2.86 31.97 32.41
C LEU A 42 3.91 32.44 31.39
N GLN A 43 3.96 31.85 30.20
CA GLN A 43 4.84 32.29 29.10
C GLN A 43 4.43 33.67 28.55
N ALA A 44 3.13 33.98 28.56
CA ALA A 44 2.58 35.27 28.13
C ALA A 44 2.77 36.40 29.17
N ASN A 45 3.32 36.09 30.36
CA ASN A 45 3.40 37.01 31.49
C ASN A 45 2.05 37.57 31.92
N ASP A 46 1.03 36.71 31.96
CA ASP A 46 -0.31 37.12 32.39
C ASP A 46 -0.31 37.60 33.87
N PRO A 47 -0.81 38.81 34.16
CA PRO A 47 -0.76 39.38 35.49
C PRO A 47 -1.65 38.65 36.50
N ASP A 48 -2.78 38.08 36.05
CA ASP A 48 -3.72 37.37 36.91
C ASP A 48 -3.16 36.00 37.29
N ALA A 49 -2.51 35.31 36.34
CA ALA A 49 -1.79 34.07 36.61
C ALA A 49 -0.64 34.26 37.61
N LEU A 50 0.11 35.37 37.51
CA LEU A 50 1.19 35.70 38.44
C LEU A 50 0.66 36.05 39.84
N ALA A 51 -0.43 36.82 39.92
CA ALA A 51 -1.08 37.14 41.19
C ALA A 51 -1.66 35.89 41.88
N ALA A 52 -2.15 34.93 41.10
CA ALA A 52 -2.64 33.64 41.60
C ALA A 52 -1.53 32.74 42.17
N LEU A 53 -0.29 32.89 41.71
CA LEU A 53 0.85 32.12 42.21
C LEU A 53 1.29 32.59 43.60
N SER A 54 1.46 33.90 43.83
CA SER A 54 1.91 34.42 45.12
C SER A 54 1.55 35.89 45.30
N ASP A 55 1.22 36.28 46.53
CA ASP A 55 1.02 37.68 46.93
C ASP A 55 2.30 38.52 46.84
N ASP A 56 3.48 37.89 46.88
CA ASP A 56 4.77 38.56 46.67
C ASP A 56 5.20 38.50 45.20
N PRO A 57 5.27 39.65 44.49
CA PRO A 57 5.57 39.69 43.05
C PRO A 57 6.97 39.16 42.72
N LYS A 58 7.94 39.22 43.64
CA LYS A 58 9.28 38.66 43.41
C LYS A 58 9.25 37.14 43.43
N THR A 59 8.52 36.57 44.38
CA THR A 59 8.35 35.12 44.49
C THR A 59 7.56 34.56 43.30
N ALA A 60 6.49 35.26 42.88
CA ALA A 60 5.73 34.91 41.68
C ALA A 60 6.58 34.90 40.40
N ALA A 61 7.42 35.94 40.20
CA ALA A 61 8.31 36.00 39.04
C ALA A 61 9.35 34.86 39.04
N ASN A 62 9.94 34.55 40.19
CA ASN A 62 10.89 33.44 40.32
C ASN A 62 10.23 32.08 40.00
N TRP A 63 8.99 31.86 40.44
CA TRP A 63 8.25 30.63 40.14
C TRP A 63 7.87 30.54 38.66
N ARG A 64 7.43 31.64 38.05
CA ARG A 64 7.22 31.71 36.60
C ARG A 64 8.46 31.28 35.84
N ASP A 65 9.62 31.84 36.16
CA ASP A 65 10.87 31.53 35.47
C ASP A 65 11.26 30.06 35.64
N ALA A 66 11.10 29.53 36.85
CA ALA A 66 11.30 28.11 37.12
C ALA A 66 10.36 27.22 36.29
N PHE A 67 9.07 27.56 36.22
CA PHE A 67 8.10 26.78 35.43
C PHE A 67 8.34 26.89 33.92
N CYS A 68 8.70 28.07 33.41
CA CYS A 68 8.97 28.27 31.99
C CYS A 68 10.26 27.55 31.53
N SER A 69 11.25 27.42 32.42
CA SER A 69 12.52 26.72 32.13
C SER A 69 12.34 25.26 31.69
N ILE A 70 11.21 24.62 32.01
CA ILE A 70 10.89 23.25 31.58
C ILE A 70 10.77 23.13 30.06
N THR A 71 10.39 24.21 29.39
CA THR A 71 10.28 24.24 27.91
C THR A 71 11.56 24.64 27.21
N GLU A 72 12.56 25.10 27.96
CA GLU A 72 13.83 25.50 27.38
C GLU A 72 14.65 24.26 26.99
N PRO A 73 15.36 24.32 25.85
CA PRO A 73 16.23 23.24 25.44
C PRO A 73 17.32 23.02 26.49
N ALA A 74 17.65 21.76 26.78
CA ALA A 74 18.74 21.42 27.67
C ALA A 74 20.04 22.09 27.21
N SER A 75 20.81 22.60 28.17
CA SER A 75 22.07 23.31 27.91
C SER A 75 23.16 22.42 27.28
N HIS A 76 23.01 21.10 27.36
CA HIS A 76 23.97 20.13 26.83
C HIS A 76 23.24 19.05 26.03
N TYR A 77 23.70 18.81 24.81
CA TYR A 77 23.24 17.70 23.98
C TYR A 77 24.03 16.44 24.34
N ALA A 78 23.33 15.45 24.89
CA ALA A 78 23.90 14.14 25.20
C ALA A 78 22.98 13.04 24.66
N SER A 79 23.60 11.92 24.27
CA SER A 79 22.91 10.70 23.85
C SER A 79 23.36 9.56 24.76
N HIS A 80 22.50 8.55 24.94
CA HIS A 80 22.83 7.34 25.70
C HIS A 80 23.45 6.27 24.80
N THR A 81 24.23 5.35 25.37
CA THR A 81 24.81 4.19 24.65
C THR A 81 23.75 3.22 24.11
N PHE A 82 22.57 3.20 24.73
CA PHE A 82 21.40 2.43 24.27
C PHE A 82 20.53 3.19 23.27
N ALA A 83 20.79 4.48 23.03
CA ALA A 83 20.08 5.23 22.02
C ALA A 83 20.53 4.77 20.63
N LYS A 84 19.59 4.75 19.68
CA LYS A 84 19.92 4.40 18.30
C LYS A 84 20.64 5.57 17.65
N GLN A 85 21.78 5.28 17.03
CA GLN A 85 22.57 6.22 16.25
C GLN A 85 22.83 5.59 14.89
N ILE A 86 22.63 6.36 13.83
CA ILE A 86 22.68 5.88 12.44
C ILE A 86 23.62 6.79 11.66
N TYR A 87 24.61 6.22 10.99
CA TYR A 87 25.44 6.97 10.04
C TYR A 87 24.65 7.21 8.75
N TRP A 88 24.59 8.47 8.33
CA TRP A 88 23.97 8.89 7.08
C TRP A 88 25.05 9.42 6.15
N PRO A 89 25.22 8.84 4.95
CA PRO A 89 26.24 9.28 4.02
C PRO A 89 25.89 10.67 3.47
N VAL A 90 26.87 11.55 3.46
CA VAL A 90 26.77 12.91 2.94
C VAL A 90 27.87 13.09 1.91
N SER A 91 27.46 13.35 0.67
CA SER A 91 28.45 13.62 -0.37
C SER A 91 29.14 14.96 -0.09
N PRO A 92 30.48 15.04 -0.20
CA PRO A 92 31.19 16.31 -0.07
C PRO A 92 30.81 17.31 -1.19
N ASP A 93 30.42 16.82 -2.37
CA ASP A 93 30.04 17.61 -3.56
C ASP A 93 28.96 16.89 -4.39
N GLU A 94 28.19 17.63 -5.19
CA GLU A 94 27.11 17.08 -6.03
C GLU A 94 27.57 15.98 -7.01
N ASN A 95 28.85 16.00 -7.41
CA ASN A 95 29.41 15.09 -8.40
C ASN A 95 30.31 13.99 -7.81
N MET A 96 30.43 13.89 -6.48
CA MET A 96 31.18 12.82 -5.84
C MET A 96 30.28 11.85 -5.10
N LEU A 97 30.78 10.65 -4.84
CA LEU A 97 30.14 9.71 -3.94
C LEU A 97 30.82 9.80 -2.56
N PRO A 98 30.07 9.60 -1.46
CA PRO A 98 30.64 9.55 -0.12
C PRO A 98 31.64 8.38 0.00
N ASP A 99 32.73 8.62 0.71
CA ASP A 99 33.85 7.67 0.86
C ASP A 99 33.65 6.91 2.18
N PRO A 100 33.48 5.58 2.16
CA PRO A 100 33.26 4.79 3.37
C PRO A 100 34.43 4.81 4.36
N HIS A 101 35.60 5.30 3.97
CA HIS A 101 36.79 5.41 4.83
C HIS A 101 37.01 6.81 5.42
N ASN A 102 36.14 7.78 5.10
CA ASN A 102 36.26 9.15 5.58
C ASN A 102 35.07 9.55 6.45
N ASP A 103 35.30 9.68 7.76
CA ASP A 103 34.28 10.07 8.75
C ASP A 103 33.58 11.40 8.40
N ARG A 104 34.26 12.31 7.69
CA ARG A 104 33.67 13.61 7.27
C ARG A 104 32.56 13.46 6.24
N HIS A 105 32.46 12.31 5.57
CA HIS A 105 31.41 12.02 4.59
C HIS A 105 30.18 11.38 5.22
N PHE A 106 30.04 11.45 6.56
CA PHE A 106 28.90 10.93 7.29
C PHE A 106 28.39 11.92 8.34
N HIS A 107 27.07 11.99 8.45
CA HIS A 107 26.40 12.58 9.60
C HIS A 107 25.92 11.48 10.54
N LEU A 108 26.13 11.66 11.84
CA LEU A 108 25.55 10.78 12.84
C LEU A 108 24.15 11.29 13.21
N LEU A 109 23.12 10.54 12.82
CA LEU A 109 21.74 10.85 13.14
C LEU A 109 21.31 10.09 14.40
N ALA A 110 20.80 10.80 15.39
CA ALA A 110 20.19 10.23 16.59
C ALA A 110 18.66 10.44 16.53
N PRO A 111 17.89 9.56 15.86
CA PRO A 111 16.45 9.72 15.75
C PRO A 111 15.78 9.60 17.12
N LEU A 112 15.03 10.63 17.49
CA LEU A 112 14.22 10.65 18.71
C LEU A 112 12.80 10.15 18.43
N TYR A 113 12.21 9.50 19.43
CA TYR A 113 10.83 9.03 19.34
C TYR A 113 9.86 10.20 19.51
N SER A 114 9.03 10.46 18.50
CA SER A 114 8.01 11.51 18.57
C SER A 114 6.79 11.04 19.35
N SER A 115 6.80 11.23 20.67
CA SER A 115 5.67 10.84 21.53
C SER A 115 4.38 11.60 21.19
N SER A 116 4.48 12.90 20.87
CA SER A 116 3.35 13.73 20.44
C SER A 116 2.64 13.18 19.21
N LEU A 117 3.41 12.74 18.19
CA LEU A 117 2.84 12.14 16.99
C LEU A 117 2.17 10.81 17.28
N SER A 118 2.81 9.97 18.09
CA SER A 118 2.23 8.70 18.51
C SER A 118 0.97 8.88 19.38
N HIS A 119 0.89 9.97 20.15
CA HIS A 119 -0.29 10.30 20.94
C HIS A 119 -1.44 10.76 20.06
N TRP A 120 -1.18 11.66 19.12
CA TRP A 120 -2.18 12.09 18.13
C TRP A 120 -2.74 10.88 17.34
N LEU A 121 -1.86 10.02 16.82
CA LEU A 121 -2.28 8.82 16.09
C LEU A 121 -3.12 7.89 16.97
N TYR A 122 -2.73 7.72 18.24
CA TYR A 122 -3.49 6.93 19.20
C TYR A 122 -4.91 7.48 19.41
N GLN A 123 -5.04 8.79 19.64
CA GLN A 123 -6.35 9.44 19.80
C GLN A 123 -7.23 9.29 18.56
N CYS A 124 -6.67 9.49 17.36
CA CYS A 124 -7.40 9.30 16.10
C CYS A 124 -7.93 7.87 15.96
N ILE A 125 -7.08 6.86 16.16
CA ILE A 125 -7.49 5.45 16.06
C ILE A 125 -8.51 5.10 17.16
N GLN A 126 -8.35 5.61 18.38
CA GLN A 126 -9.31 5.39 19.46
C GLN A 126 -10.67 6.00 19.12
N HIS A 127 -10.70 7.24 18.62
CA HIS A 127 -11.92 7.91 18.18
C HIS A 127 -12.61 7.12 17.06
N ASP A 128 -11.87 6.76 16.02
CA ASP A 128 -12.40 5.99 14.87
C ASP A 128 -12.89 4.58 15.24
N ARG A 129 -12.37 4.01 16.33
CA ARG A 129 -12.74 2.66 16.79
C ARG A 129 -13.83 2.66 17.84
N PHE A 130 -13.88 3.64 18.73
CA PHE A 130 -14.68 3.55 19.96
C PHE A 130 -15.55 4.77 20.22
N SER A 131 -15.54 5.79 19.35
CA SER A 131 -16.55 6.86 19.40
C SER A 131 -17.96 6.30 19.23
N GLU A 132 -18.94 6.99 19.80
CA GLU A 132 -20.35 6.63 19.63
C GLU A 132 -20.78 6.72 18.16
N ASP A 133 -20.28 7.71 17.43
CA ASP A 133 -20.47 7.86 15.98
C ASP A 133 -19.92 6.64 15.21
N ALA A 134 -18.71 6.18 15.51
CA ALA A 134 -18.16 4.98 14.86
C ALA A 134 -18.96 3.71 15.21
N LYS A 135 -19.51 3.62 16.43
CA LYS A 135 -20.35 2.48 16.85
C LYS A 135 -21.70 2.50 16.13
N SER A 136 -22.37 3.64 16.04
CA SER A 136 -23.66 3.77 15.36
C SER A 136 -23.52 3.48 13.86
N ALA A 137 -22.47 4.00 13.20
CA ALA A 137 -22.20 3.74 11.80
C ALA A 137 -21.93 2.23 11.52
N ARG A 138 -21.21 1.55 12.42
CA ARG A 138 -20.99 0.09 12.30
C ARG A 138 -22.26 -0.72 12.55
N GLN A 139 -23.11 -0.27 13.48
CA GLN A 139 -24.40 -0.91 13.73
C GLN A 139 -25.32 -0.77 12.52
N ALA A 140 -25.43 0.43 11.94
CA ALA A 140 -26.19 0.67 10.72
C ALA A 140 -25.68 -0.20 9.56
N ALA A 141 -24.36 -0.30 9.36
CA ALA A 141 -23.77 -1.18 8.35
C ALA A 141 -24.12 -2.67 8.58
N ARG A 142 -24.17 -3.13 9.84
CA ARG A 142 -24.56 -4.50 10.21
C ARG A 142 -26.06 -4.74 9.96
N GLU A 143 -26.89 -3.75 10.23
CA GLU A 143 -28.34 -3.79 10.02
C GLU A 143 -28.76 -3.46 8.57
N LYS A 144 -27.79 -3.10 7.71
CA LYS A 144 -27.99 -2.65 6.32
C LYS A 144 -28.89 -1.41 6.21
N LEU A 145 -28.74 -0.50 7.16
CA LEU A 145 -29.40 0.81 7.19
C LEU A 145 -28.42 1.90 6.73
N ASP A 146 -28.95 2.95 6.12
CA ASP A 146 -28.17 4.12 5.74
C ASP A 146 -27.73 4.92 6.97
N HIS A 147 -26.52 5.47 6.92
CA HIS A 147 -25.97 6.33 7.96
C HIS A 147 -25.31 7.57 7.33
N PRO A 148 -25.45 8.78 7.92
CA PRO A 148 -24.92 10.02 7.33
C PRO A 148 -23.39 10.03 7.14
N HIS A 149 -22.66 9.25 7.94
CA HIS A 149 -21.21 9.10 7.85
C HIS A 149 -20.79 7.64 7.94
N GLY A 150 -19.62 7.33 7.37
CA GLY A 150 -19.03 5.99 7.37
C GLY A 150 -18.31 5.62 8.68
N TYR A 151 -17.59 4.50 8.63
CA TYR A 151 -16.71 4.06 9.72
C TYR A 151 -15.35 3.61 9.17
N CYS A 152 -14.30 3.75 9.97
CA CYS A 152 -12.95 3.32 9.62
C CYS A 152 -12.65 1.91 10.16
N VAL A 153 -11.85 1.15 9.40
CA VAL A 153 -11.27 -0.14 9.82
C VAL A 153 -9.77 -0.10 9.56
N TYR A 154 -8.99 -0.42 10.59
CA TYR A 154 -7.53 -0.50 10.53
C TYR A 154 -7.10 -1.98 10.56
N PRO A 155 -6.98 -2.66 9.40
CA PRO A 155 -6.57 -4.05 9.37
C PRO A 155 -5.11 -4.21 9.82
N MET A 156 -4.80 -5.36 10.44
CA MET A 156 -3.43 -5.74 10.84
C MET A 156 -2.72 -4.72 11.73
N LEU A 157 -3.47 -3.99 12.56
CA LEU A 157 -2.92 -3.05 13.53
C LEU A 157 -2.09 -3.80 14.58
N ALA A 158 -0.84 -3.41 14.78
CA ALA A 158 0.01 -3.93 15.85
C ALA A 158 0.03 -2.96 17.03
N GLU A 159 0.05 -3.50 18.25
CA GLU A 159 0.17 -2.74 19.49
C GLU A 159 1.53 -3.04 20.14
N GLU A 160 2.38 -2.02 20.22
CA GLU A 160 3.66 -2.06 20.94
C GLU A 160 3.45 -1.51 22.35
N LYS A 161 3.85 -2.27 23.37
CA LYS A 161 3.80 -1.83 24.77
C LYS A 161 5.15 -1.31 25.25
N LYS A 162 5.18 -0.05 25.68
CA LYS A 162 6.38 0.59 26.24
C LYS A 162 6.25 0.76 27.76
N GLY A 163 7.29 0.35 28.48
CA GLY A 163 7.41 0.53 29.95
C GLY A 163 7.07 -0.70 30.79
N GLY A 164 6.80 -1.85 30.15
CA GLY A 164 6.56 -3.11 30.84
C GLY A 164 5.44 -3.01 31.88
N THR A 165 5.75 -3.31 33.14
CA THR A 165 4.81 -3.23 34.27
C THR A 165 4.67 -1.81 34.85
N LYS A 166 5.51 -0.85 34.44
CA LYS A 166 5.52 0.54 34.94
C LYS A 166 5.59 1.57 33.81
N PRO A 167 4.52 1.73 33.01
CA PRO A 167 4.48 2.69 31.89
C PRO A 167 4.65 4.15 32.30
N GLN A 168 4.48 4.46 33.59
CA GLN A 168 4.64 5.78 34.21
C GLN A 168 6.07 6.32 34.16
N ASN A 169 7.07 5.46 34.05
CA ASN A 169 8.48 5.85 34.11
C ASN A 169 9.06 6.23 32.73
N ILE A 170 8.22 6.35 31.69
CA ILE A 170 8.69 6.71 30.34
C ILE A 170 8.36 8.17 30.06
N SER A 171 7.07 8.50 30.10
CA SER A 171 6.59 9.86 29.85
C SER A 171 5.12 10.00 30.23
N GLN A 172 4.63 11.23 30.30
CA GLN A 172 3.23 11.52 30.62
C GLN A 172 2.29 10.94 29.55
N LEU A 173 2.53 11.27 28.27
CA LEU A 173 1.65 10.82 27.18
C LEU A 173 1.71 9.30 27.00
N ASN A 174 2.82 8.64 27.36
CA ASN A 174 2.88 7.17 27.40
C ASN A 174 1.96 6.60 28.49
N SER A 175 1.88 7.26 29.64
CA SER A 175 1.01 6.86 30.75
C SER A 175 -0.48 6.98 30.41
N GLU A 176 -0.87 8.07 29.76
CA GLU A 176 -2.25 8.28 29.29
C GLU A 176 -2.67 7.20 28.29
N ARG A 177 -1.73 6.75 27.46
CA ARG A 177 -1.91 5.62 26.54
C ARG A 177 -1.77 4.25 27.20
N LYS A 178 -1.51 4.18 28.51
CA LYS A 178 -1.22 2.95 29.28
C LYS A 178 -0.07 2.13 28.68
N GLY A 179 0.90 2.80 28.08
CA GLY A 179 2.04 2.21 27.38
C GLY A 179 1.76 1.75 25.96
N SER A 180 0.53 1.87 25.46
CA SER A 180 0.14 1.38 24.13
C SER A 180 0.56 2.34 23.02
N ASN A 181 1.27 1.81 22.03
CA ASN A 181 1.59 2.49 20.78
C ASN A 181 1.04 1.68 19.61
N TYR A 182 0.28 2.34 18.73
CA TYR A 182 -0.24 1.69 17.54
C TYR A 182 0.72 1.82 16.35
N LEU A 183 0.98 0.70 15.69
CA LEU A 183 1.78 0.60 14.48
C LEU A 183 0.87 0.22 13.31
N LEU A 184 0.89 1.03 12.27
CA LEU A 184 0.16 0.77 11.03
C LEU A 184 0.87 -0.30 10.20
N ALA A 185 0.10 -1.14 9.53
CA ALA A 185 0.65 -2.20 8.69
C ALA A 185 1.35 -1.61 7.46
N SER A 186 2.66 -1.79 7.39
CA SER A 186 3.50 -1.51 6.21
C SER A 186 4.09 -2.82 5.70
N LEU A 187 3.22 -3.78 5.41
CA LEU A 187 3.62 -5.10 4.93
C LEU A 187 3.70 -5.09 3.40
N PRO A 188 4.71 -5.75 2.79
CA PRO A 188 4.67 -6.00 1.36
C PRO A 188 3.46 -6.90 1.04
N PRO A 189 2.90 -6.84 -0.19
CA PRO A 189 1.89 -7.79 -0.61
C PRO A 189 2.47 -9.21 -0.53
N THR A 190 1.91 -10.04 0.34
CA THR A 190 2.33 -11.44 0.48
C THR A 190 1.63 -12.28 -0.59
N TRP A 191 2.41 -12.86 -1.49
CA TRP A 191 1.91 -13.80 -2.49
C TRP A 191 1.50 -15.10 -1.80
N GLU A 192 0.20 -15.30 -1.55
CA GLU A 192 -0.32 -16.60 -1.14
C GLU A 192 -0.28 -17.57 -2.32
N SER A 193 0.89 -18.18 -2.50
CA SER A 193 1.11 -19.33 -3.35
C SER A 193 0.28 -20.51 -2.81
N ARG A 194 -0.99 -20.61 -3.21
CA ARG A 194 -1.67 -21.90 -3.19
C ARG A 194 -0.86 -22.84 -4.05
N ASP A 195 -0.49 -24.02 -3.56
CA ASP A 195 0.20 -25.06 -4.35
C ASP A 195 -0.47 -25.19 -5.71
N ILE A 196 0.19 -24.66 -6.75
CA ILE A 196 -0.32 -24.75 -8.09
C ILE A 196 -0.14 -26.19 -8.55
N ARG A 197 -1.22 -26.75 -9.09
CA ARG A 197 -1.22 -28.07 -9.70
C ARG A 197 -1.27 -27.91 -11.22
N PRO A 198 -0.66 -28.84 -11.97
CA PRO A 198 -0.85 -28.93 -13.42
C PRO A 198 -2.33 -28.91 -13.80
N LEU A 199 -2.67 -28.23 -14.91
CA LEU A 199 -4.05 -28.10 -15.39
C LEU A 199 -4.51 -29.32 -16.18
N PHE A 200 -4.48 -30.49 -15.56
CA PHE A 200 -4.93 -31.72 -16.17
C PHE A 200 -6.46 -31.74 -16.35
N HIS A 201 -6.90 -32.45 -17.40
CA HIS A 201 -8.30 -32.63 -17.78
C HIS A 201 -9.11 -31.33 -17.91
N THR A 202 -8.45 -30.23 -18.27
CA THR A 202 -9.06 -28.91 -18.42
C THR A 202 -8.84 -28.41 -19.85
N ASP A 203 -9.91 -28.00 -20.53
CA ASP A 203 -9.86 -27.58 -21.94
C ASP A 203 -9.44 -26.11 -22.12
N SER A 204 -9.45 -25.33 -21.03
CA SER A 204 -8.90 -23.97 -21.01
C SER A 204 -8.49 -23.52 -19.61
N ALA A 205 -7.31 -22.93 -19.50
CA ALA A 205 -6.79 -22.27 -18.31
C ALA A 205 -7.68 -21.12 -17.83
N PHE A 206 -8.40 -20.45 -18.73
CA PHE A 206 -9.32 -19.37 -18.36
C PHE A 206 -10.50 -19.86 -17.50
N LEU A 207 -10.88 -21.15 -17.62
CA LEU A 207 -11.90 -21.75 -16.73
C LEU A 207 -11.44 -21.73 -15.27
N ARG A 208 -10.17 -22.10 -15.02
CA ARG A 208 -9.59 -22.15 -13.67
C ARG A 208 -9.20 -20.77 -13.18
N PHE A 209 -8.72 -19.90 -14.07
CA PHE A 209 -8.51 -18.48 -13.81
C PHE A 209 -9.80 -17.83 -13.27
N GLY A 210 -10.92 -18.01 -13.98
CA GLY A 210 -12.22 -17.46 -13.58
C GLY A 210 -12.80 -18.02 -12.27
N GLN A 211 -12.34 -19.17 -11.79
CA GLN A 211 -12.81 -19.77 -10.52
C GLN A 211 -12.13 -19.15 -9.28
N ARG A 212 -11.00 -18.45 -9.46
CA ARG A 212 -10.28 -17.78 -8.37
C ARG A 212 -11.20 -16.78 -7.66
N LYS A 213 -11.10 -16.71 -6.32
CA LYS A 213 -11.99 -15.87 -5.51
C LYS A 213 -11.86 -14.38 -5.88
N THR A 214 -10.63 -13.91 -6.10
CA THR A 214 -10.30 -12.54 -6.55
C THR A 214 -10.97 -12.24 -7.88
N ILE A 215 -10.73 -13.08 -8.90
CA ILE A 215 -11.33 -12.93 -10.22
C ILE A 215 -12.86 -12.97 -10.18
N ARG A 216 -13.47 -13.90 -9.42
CA ARG A 216 -14.93 -13.96 -9.28
C ARG A 216 -15.53 -12.72 -8.64
N ALA A 217 -14.82 -12.10 -7.69
CA ALA A 217 -15.26 -10.83 -7.11
C ALA A 217 -15.14 -9.70 -8.13
N LEU A 218 -13.97 -9.57 -8.76
CA LEU A 218 -13.66 -8.53 -9.74
C LEU A 218 -14.61 -8.54 -10.94
N VAL A 219 -14.83 -9.72 -11.54
CA VAL A 219 -15.77 -9.90 -12.66
C VAL A 219 -17.20 -9.57 -12.25
N ARG A 220 -17.62 -9.94 -11.02
CA ARG A 220 -18.96 -9.63 -10.52
C ARG A 220 -19.16 -8.13 -10.35
N GLU A 221 -18.18 -7.45 -9.77
CA GLU A 221 -18.20 -6.00 -9.61
C GLU A 221 -18.20 -5.28 -10.96
N PHE A 222 -17.36 -5.71 -11.88
CA PHE A 222 -17.28 -5.16 -13.22
C PHE A 222 -18.62 -5.34 -13.97
N LYS A 223 -19.21 -6.54 -13.89
CA LYS A 223 -20.54 -6.82 -14.48
C LYS A 223 -21.63 -5.95 -13.87
N ALA A 224 -21.70 -5.85 -12.55
CA ALA A 224 -22.69 -5.02 -11.87
C ALA A 224 -22.56 -3.54 -12.25
N TRP A 225 -21.33 -3.05 -12.37
CA TRP A 225 -21.04 -1.70 -12.83
C TRP A 225 -21.51 -1.48 -14.28
N LEU A 226 -21.18 -2.40 -15.20
CA LEU A 226 -21.63 -2.33 -16.61
C LEU A 226 -23.16 -2.34 -16.73
N MET A 227 -23.84 -3.20 -15.97
CA MET A 227 -25.30 -3.25 -15.95
C MET A 227 -25.91 -1.92 -15.50
N LYS A 228 -25.35 -1.30 -14.46
CA LYS A 228 -25.80 0.02 -14.00
C LYS A 228 -25.62 1.08 -15.09
N GLN A 229 -24.47 1.09 -15.77
CA GLN A 229 -24.24 2.03 -16.88
C GLN A 229 -25.21 1.80 -18.05
N ASN A 230 -25.56 0.54 -18.35
CA ASN A 230 -26.52 0.21 -19.40
C ASN A 230 -27.95 0.68 -19.05
N GLN A 231 -28.35 0.54 -17.77
CA GLN A 231 -29.66 0.96 -17.26
C GLN A 231 -29.83 2.48 -17.16
N ASP A 232 -28.78 3.19 -16.76
CA ASP A 232 -28.79 4.65 -16.63
C ASP A 232 -28.90 5.37 -18.00
N GLY A 233 -28.79 4.61 -19.10
CA GLY A 233 -28.86 5.09 -20.48
C GLY A 233 -27.66 5.97 -20.85
N ASN A 234 -27.24 5.93 -22.12
CA ASN A 234 -26.31 6.92 -22.70
C ASN A 234 -26.94 8.34 -22.79
N GLY A 235 -27.67 8.76 -21.75
CA GLY A 235 -28.60 9.89 -21.75
C GLY A 235 -28.08 11.18 -21.09
N SER A 236 -26.79 11.30 -20.81
CA SER A 236 -26.25 12.59 -20.39
C SER A 236 -24.81 12.68 -20.84
N GLY A 237 -24.42 13.78 -21.49
CA GLY A 237 -23.05 14.14 -21.83
C GLY A 237 -22.13 14.35 -20.61
N ARG A 238 -22.26 13.51 -19.59
CA ARG A 238 -21.31 13.35 -18.49
C ARG A 238 -20.03 12.77 -19.07
N SER A 239 -18.90 13.33 -18.67
CA SER A 239 -17.58 13.06 -19.25
C SER A 239 -17.34 11.56 -19.48
N ASN A 240 -17.38 11.14 -20.75
CA ASN A 240 -17.05 9.79 -21.22
C ASN A 240 -15.69 9.29 -20.68
N MET A 241 -14.82 10.21 -20.27
CA MET A 241 -13.50 9.91 -19.73
C MET A 241 -13.56 9.10 -18.44
N HIS A 242 -14.42 9.44 -17.47
CA HIS A 242 -14.45 8.73 -16.18
C HIS A 242 -14.99 7.30 -16.34
N ILE A 243 -15.92 7.09 -17.26
CA ILE A 243 -16.45 5.76 -17.59
C ILE A 243 -15.36 4.90 -18.24
N ARG A 244 -14.61 5.47 -19.19
CA ARG A 244 -13.47 4.80 -19.83
C ARG A 244 -12.38 4.46 -18.81
N GLN A 245 -11.93 5.45 -18.02
CA GLN A 245 -10.94 5.24 -16.96
C GLN A 245 -11.35 4.14 -15.98
N ARG A 246 -12.62 4.10 -15.57
CA ARG A 246 -13.10 3.08 -14.63
C ARG A 246 -13.12 1.69 -15.26
N ARG A 247 -13.55 1.58 -16.52
CA ARG A 247 -13.49 0.33 -17.28
C ARG A 247 -12.05 -0.14 -17.46
N ASP A 248 -11.17 0.77 -17.85
CA ASP A 248 -9.76 0.47 -18.10
C ASP A 248 -9.07 0.04 -16.78
N ALA A 249 -9.42 0.63 -15.64
CA ALA A 249 -8.96 0.16 -14.32
C ALA A 249 -9.40 -1.28 -14.00
N TYR A 250 -10.63 -1.69 -14.36
CA TYR A 250 -11.06 -3.08 -14.19
C TYR A 250 -10.27 -4.04 -15.08
N LEU A 251 -9.92 -3.62 -16.30
CA LEU A 251 -9.09 -4.40 -17.20
C LEU A 251 -7.64 -4.52 -16.70
N GLU A 252 -7.05 -3.42 -16.26
CA GLU A 252 -5.70 -3.39 -15.69
C GLU A 252 -5.59 -4.35 -14.49
N GLU A 253 -6.60 -4.37 -13.60
CA GLU A 253 -6.63 -5.31 -12.48
C GLU A 253 -6.76 -6.78 -12.92
N LEU A 254 -7.60 -7.05 -13.93
CA LEU A 254 -7.72 -8.39 -14.53
C LEU A 254 -6.41 -8.83 -15.19
N PHE A 255 -5.71 -7.92 -15.87
CA PHE A 255 -4.45 -8.21 -16.55
C PHE A 255 -3.32 -8.45 -15.55
N ALA A 256 -3.25 -7.65 -14.47
CA ALA A 256 -2.32 -7.86 -13.37
C ALA A 256 -2.49 -9.26 -12.75
N GLU A 257 -3.73 -9.70 -12.53
CA GLU A 257 -4.02 -11.06 -12.06
C GLU A 257 -3.68 -12.13 -13.09
N LEU A 258 -3.78 -11.85 -14.40
CA LEU A 258 -3.41 -12.78 -15.47
C LEU A 258 -1.89 -13.01 -15.53
N ILE A 259 -1.11 -11.94 -15.42
CA ILE A 259 0.37 -11.95 -15.30
C ILE A 259 0.80 -12.81 -14.11
N GLN A 260 0.13 -12.57 -12.99
CA GLN A 260 0.33 -13.31 -11.76
C GLN A 260 -0.05 -14.79 -11.88
N TYR A 261 -1.19 -15.08 -12.52
CA TYR A 261 -1.64 -16.44 -12.79
C TYR A 261 -0.60 -17.21 -13.60
N ARG A 262 -0.12 -16.63 -14.71
CA ARG A 262 0.96 -17.18 -15.53
C ARG A 262 2.23 -17.41 -14.71
N GLY A 263 2.72 -16.36 -14.03
CA GLY A 263 3.97 -16.42 -13.28
C GLY A 263 3.96 -17.53 -12.24
N ALA A 264 2.80 -17.84 -11.69
CA ALA A 264 2.66 -18.88 -10.70
C ALA A 264 2.80 -20.31 -11.32
N PHE A 265 2.34 -20.56 -12.56
CA PHE A 265 2.66 -21.82 -13.27
C PHE A 265 4.15 -21.90 -13.63
N VAL A 266 4.68 -20.83 -14.23
CA VAL A 266 6.06 -20.76 -14.72
C VAL A 266 7.10 -20.96 -13.60
N ASN A 267 6.82 -20.45 -12.40
CA ASN A 267 7.77 -20.48 -11.29
C ASN A 267 7.59 -21.68 -10.34
N GLN A 268 6.42 -22.32 -10.31
CA GLN A 268 6.12 -23.36 -9.31
C GLN A 268 6.04 -24.79 -9.89
N LEU A 269 5.73 -24.94 -11.17
CA LEU A 269 5.67 -26.25 -11.82
C LEU A 269 6.98 -26.59 -12.52
N PRO A 270 7.36 -27.88 -12.59
CA PRO A 270 8.51 -28.29 -13.38
C PRO A 270 8.24 -28.03 -14.88
N PRO A 271 9.25 -27.58 -15.64
CA PRO A 271 9.16 -27.46 -17.10
C PRO A 271 8.68 -28.76 -17.76
N GLY A 272 7.80 -28.65 -18.76
CA GLY A 272 7.31 -29.80 -19.51
C GLY A 272 6.09 -30.50 -18.89
N TRP A 273 5.51 -29.97 -17.80
CA TRP A 273 4.28 -30.52 -17.22
C TRP A 273 3.12 -30.57 -18.22
N SER A 274 3.11 -29.69 -19.22
CA SER A 274 2.08 -29.67 -20.28
C SER A 274 2.22 -30.79 -21.31
N ALA A 275 3.33 -31.54 -21.31
CA ALA A 275 3.54 -32.69 -22.19
C ALA A 275 2.84 -33.97 -21.70
N ASP A 276 2.32 -33.96 -20.47
CA ASP A 276 1.59 -35.09 -19.91
C ASP A 276 0.32 -35.39 -20.73
N SER A 277 0.02 -36.67 -20.91
CA SER A 277 -1.20 -37.16 -21.57
C SER A 277 -2.51 -36.68 -20.92
N GLU A 278 -2.47 -36.33 -19.63
CA GLU A 278 -3.62 -35.79 -18.91
C GLU A 278 -3.88 -34.30 -19.24
N CYS A 279 -2.90 -33.60 -19.81
CA CYS A 279 -3.02 -32.21 -20.24
C CYS A 279 -3.89 -32.11 -21.52
N ARG A 280 -4.98 -31.35 -21.43
CA ARG A 280 -5.91 -31.11 -22.57
C ARG A 280 -5.91 -29.65 -23.03
N LEU A 281 -4.97 -28.86 -22.51
CA LEU A 281 -4.85 -27.47 -22.88
C LEU A 281 -4.45 -27.35 -24.36
N PRO A 282 -5.00 -26.37 -25.07
CA PRO A 282 -4.63 -26.13 -26.45
C PRO A 282 -3.19 -25.60 -26.53
N PRO A 283 -2.49 -25.79 -27.67
CA PRO A 283 -1.08 -25.45 -27.81
C PRO A 283 -0.74 -24.02 -27.39
N GLU A 284 -1.56 -23.03 -27.76
CA GLU A 284 -1.36 -21.62 -27.41
C GLU A 284 -1.35 -21.36 -25.89
N GLU A 285 -2.18 -22.08 -25.12
CA GLU A 285 -2.20 -21.98 -23.66
C GLU A 285 -1.02 -22.73 -23.02
N CYS A 286 -0.54 -23.81 -23.65
CA CYS A 286 0.70 -24.47 -23.24
C CYS A 286 1.92 -23.58 -23.49
N PHE A 287 2.03 -22.92 -24.64
CA PHE A 287 3.08 -21.93 -24.94
C PHE A 287 3.09 -20.81 -23.90
N TRP A 288 1.91 -20.38 -23.48
CA TRP A 288 1.76 -19.34 -22.49
C TRP A 288 2.19 -19.75 -21.07
N LEU A 289 1.76 -20.93 -20.60
CA LEU A 289 1.89 -21.35 -19.20
C LEU A 289 3.08 -22.27 -18.90
N ASP A 290 3.59 -22.99 -19.89
CA ASP A 290 4.74 -23.89 -19.79
C ASP A 290 5.80 -23.57 -20.87
N PRO A 291 6.30 -22.32 -20.92
CA PRO A 291 7.20 -21.90 -21.98
C PRO A 291 8.51 -22.69 -21.97
N TYR A 292 9.02 -23.09 -20.80
CA TYR A 292 10.28 -23.84 -20.65
C TYR A 292 10.22 -25.29 -21.14
N ARG A 293 9.04 -25.81 -21.50
CA ARG A 293 8.95 -27.07 -22.27
C ARG A 293 9.72 -27.01 -23.59
N ALA A 294 9.81 -25.81 -24.19
CA ALA A 294 10.55 -25.60 -25.43
C ALA A 294 12.05 -25.91 -25.32
N ASP A 295 12.60 -26.03 -24.10
CA ASP A 295 14.00 -26.38 -23.88
C ASP A 295 14.27 -27.88 -24.09
N THR A 296 13.25 -28.73 -23.93
CA THR A 296 13.36 -30.20 -23.98
C THR A 296 12.56 -30.84 -25.12
N ASP A 297 11.57 -30.15 -25.67
CA ASP A 297 10.70 -30.62 -26.75
C ASP A 297 10.90 -29.77 -28.03
N GLU A 298 11.58 -30.34 -29.02
CA GLU A 298 11.96 -29.64 -30.25
C GLU A 298 10.75 -29.30 -31.14
N ALA A 299 9.75 -30.18 -31.21
CA ALA A 299 8.53 -29.91 -31.96
C ALA A 299 7.74 -28.75 -31.34
N PHE A 300 7.60 -28.77 -30.01
CA PHE A 300 6.99 -27.67 -29.26
C PHE A 300 7.77 -26.36 -29.43
N SER A 301 9.11 -26.43 -29.46
CA SER A 301 9.97 -25.26 -29.68
C SER A 301 9.76 -24.63 -31.05
N GLN A 302 9.61 -25.42 -32.12
CA GLN A 302 9.36 -24.92 -33.47
C GLN A 302 8.03 -24.15 -33.54
N ASP A 303 6.96 -24.70 -32.97
CA ASP A 303 5.65 -24.05 -32.96
C ASP A 303 5.61 -22.82 -32.05
N PHE A 304 6.28 -22.88 -30.90
CA PHE A 304 6.42 -21.79 -29.96
C PHE A 304 7.14 -20.56 -30.56
N GLN A 305 8.15 -20.81 -31.42
CA GLN A 305 8.95 -19.77 -32.08
C GLN A 305 8.18 -18.95 -33.12
N TRP A 306 7.04 -19.44 -33.63
CA TRP A 306 6.21 -18.66 -34.56
C TRP A 306 5.56 -17.44 -33.92
N GLN A 307 5.47 -17.37 -32.58
CA GLN A 307 4.98 -16.20 -31.82
C GLN A 307 3.59 -15.66 -32.19
N ASP A 308 2.74 -16.46 -32.85
CA ASP A 308 1.33 -16.10 -33.08
C ASP A 308 0.45 -16.30 -31.84
N TRP A 309 0.91 -17.16 -30.93
CA TRP A 309 0.17 -17.58 -29.76
C TRP A 309 -0.20 -16.46 -28.76
N PRO A 310 0.57 -15.36 -28.57
CA PRO A 310 0.15 -14.27 -27.68
C PRO A 310 -1.13 -13.59 -28.19
N GLY A 311 -1.28 -13.46 -29.52
CA GLY A 311 -2.50 -12.97 -30.15
C GLY A 311 -3.67 -13.94 -29.92
N GLN A 312 -3.43 -15.24 -30.03
CA GLN A 312 -4.42 -16.28 -29.76
C GLN A 312 -4.87 -16.29 -28.29
N ILE A 313 -3.96 -16.06 -27.35
CA ILE A 313 -4.29 -15.88 -25.92
C ILE A 313 -5.18 -14.65 -25.72
N ALA A 314 -4.87 -13.52 -26.36
CA ALA A 314 -5.71 -12.32 -26.28
C ALA A 314 -7.12 -12.56 -26.85
N GLU A 315 -7.24 -13.31 -27.95
CA GLU A 315 -8.53 -13.71 -28.49
C GLU A 315 -9.32 -14.61 -27.53
N ARG A 316 -8.67 -15.60 -26.93
CA ARG A 316 -9.32 -16.50 -25.97
C ARG A 316 -9.75 -15.77 -24.70
N PHE A 317 -8.91 -14.88 -24.19
CA PHE A 317 -9.25 -14.00 -23.07
C PHE A 317 -10.46 -13.13 -23.39
N GLY A 318 -10.49 -12.49 -24.57
CA GLY A 318 -11.62 -11.64 -24.98
C GLY A 318 -12.93 -12.42 -25.04
N ARG A 319 -12.91 -13.65 -25.59
CA ARG A 319 -14.10 -14.54 -25.62
C ARG A 319 -14.54 -14.94 -24.22
N TRP A 320 -13.58 -15.32 -23.37
CA TRP A 320 -13.86 -15.69 -21.98
C TRP A 320 -14.48 -14.52 -21.21
N LEU A 321 -13.89 -13.32 -21.28
CA LEU A 321 -14.37 -12.15 -20.55
C LEU A 321 -15.77 -11.73 -21.02
N ASN A 322 -16.02 -11.73 -22.33
CA ASN A 322 -17.37 -11.51 -22.87
C ASN A 322 -18.37 -12.52 -22.31
N GLY A 323 -18.01 -13.80 -22.25
CA GLY A 323 -18.86 -14.84 -21.68
C GLY A 323 -19.14 -14.66 -20.18
N GLN A 324 -18.17 -14.14 -19.41
CA GLN A 324 -18.36 -13.88 -17.99
C GLN A 324 -19.24 -12.65 -17.71
N LEU A 325 -18.99 -11.56 -18.44
CA LEU A 325 -19.70 -10.30 -18.27
C LEU A 325 -21.09 -10.34 -18.90
N GLY A 326 -21.27 -11.10 -19.99
CA GLY A 326 -22.53 -11.21 -20.71
C GLY A 326 -23.68 -11.75 -19.86
N SER A 327 -24.89 -11.26 -20.13
CA SER A 327 -26.16 -11.76 -19.56
C SER A 327 -27.31 -11.39 -20.49
N ASP A 328 -28.51 -11.93 -20.21
CA ASP A 328 -29.73 -11.60 -20.97
C ASP A 328 -29.99 -10.09 -21.06
N THR A 329 -29.57 -9.32 -20.06
CA THR A 329 -29.69 -7.86 -19.96
C THR A 329 -28.45 -7.08 -20.44
N LEU A 330 -27.32 -7.75 -20.68
CA LEU A 330 -26.07 -7.14 -21.12
C LEU A 330 -25.52 -7.94 -22.29
N GLN A 331 -25.99 -7.59 -23.49
CA GLN A 331 -25.53 -8.20 -24.73
C GLN A 331 -24.20 -7.58 -25.15
N LEU A 332 -23.11 -8.25 -24.78
CA LEU A 332 -21.78 -7.91 -25.27
C LEU A 332 -21.60 -8.53 -26.66
N SER A 333 -21.24 -7.69 -27.62
CA SER A 333 -21.12 -8.03 -29.03
C SER A 333 -19.66 -8.16 -29.45
N GLU A 334 -19.43 -8.13 -30.76
CA GLU A 334 -18.10 -8.17 -31.35
C GLU A 334 -17.25 -6.94 -31.00
N ALA A 335 -17.88 -5.77 -30.81
CA ALA A 335 -17.16 -4.53 -30.51
C ALA A 335 -16.44 -4.60 -29.15
N GLU A 336 -17.09 -5.12 -28.13
CA GLU A 336 -16.50 -5.29 -26.80
C GLU A 336 -15.41 -6.37 -26.83
N TYR A 337 -15.65 -7.49 -27.52
CA TYR A 337 -14.64 -8.52 -27.74
C TYR A 337 -13.34 -7.96 -28.34
N HIS A 338 -13.46 -7.19 -29.43
CA HIS A 338 -12.32 -6.57 -30.10
C HIS A 338 -11.64 -5.55 -29.18
N TYR A 339 -12.39 -4.83 -28.35
CA TYR A 339 -11.84 -3.92 -27.36
C TYR A 339 -10.99 -4.65 -26.31
N TRP A 340 -11.52 -5.68 -25.63
CA TRP A 340 -10.75 -6.42 -24.60
C TRP A 340 -9.49 -7.06 -25.18
N ARG A 341 -9.61 -7.67 -26.36
CA ARG A 341 -8.50 -8.27 -27.10
C ARG A 341 -7.42 -7.22 -27.38
N LYS A 342 -7.84 -6.06 -27.90
CA LYS A 342 -6.93 -4.97 -28.23
C LYS A 342 -6.22 -4.47 -26.98
N GLU A 343 -6.93 -4.20 -25.90
CA GLU A 343 -6.32 -3.70 -24.66
C GLU A 343 -5.31 -4.69 -24.08
N LEU A 344 -5.64 -5.98 -24.00
CA LEU A 344 -4.68 -6.99 -23.53
C LEU A 344 -3.45 -7.09 -24.44
N SER A 345 -3.63 -6.94 -25.75
CA SER A 345 -2.51 -6.89 -26.70
C SER A 345 -1.68 -5.60 -26.63
N HIS A 346 -2.18 -4.53 -26.00
CA HIS A 346 -1.41 -3.30 -25.77
C HIS A 346 -0.84 -3.24 -24.35
N ASP A 347 -1.18 -4.20 -23.47
CA ASP A 347 -0.63 -4.27 -22.13
C ASP A 347 0.87 -4.61 -22.19
N LEU A 348 1.67 -3.55 -22.02
CA LEU A 348 3.13 -3.61 -22.04
C LEU A 348 3.69 -4.43 -20.87
N ALA A 349 3.00 -4.57 -19.74
CA ALA A 349 3.51 -5.33 -18.60
C ALA A 349 3.46 -6.83 -18.89
N TRP A 350 2.35 -7.31 -19.43
CA TRP A 350 2.20 -8.68 -19.90
C TRP A 350 3.20 -9.01 -21.01
N GLN A 351 3.33 -8.11 -22.00
CA GLN A 351 4.28 -8.28 -23.10
C GLN A 351 5.74 -8.27 -22.63
N ARG A 352 6.11 -7.38 -21.71
CA ARG A 352 7.48 -7.36 -21.15
C ARG A 352 7.80 -8.65 -20.40
N GLN A 353 6.90 -9.14 -19.56
CA GLN A 353 7.11 -10.41 -18.85
C GLN A 353 7.23 -11.59 -19.81
N LEU A 354 6.47 -11.54 -20.92
CA LEU A 354 6.59 -12.50 -21.99
C LEU A 354 7.96 -12.43 -22.67
N ASP A 355 8.38 -11.24 -23.09
CA ASP A 355 9.67 -10.97 -23.71
C ASP A 355 10.84 -11.37 -22.81
N GLU A 356 10.77 -11.12 -21.51
CA GLU A 356 11.76 -11.56 -20.53
C GLU A 356 11.87 -13.08 -20.45
N SER A 357 10.73 -13.78 -20.52
CA SER A 357 10.72 -15.25 -20.53
C SER A 357 11.36 -15.79 -21.81
N LEU A 358 11.04 -15.17 -22.95
CA LEU A 358 11.63 -15.48 -24.25
C LEU A 358 13.14 -15.20 -24.28
N ARG A 359 13.59 -14.09 -23.68
CA ARG A 359 15.02 -13.76 -23.57
C ARG A 359 15.79 -14.78 -22.74
N LYS A 360 15.19 -15.33 -21.68
CA LYS A 360 15.81 -16.42 -20.89
C LYS A 360 15.99 -17.70 -21.71
N GLN A 361 15.12 -17.94 -22.68
CA GLN A 361 15.23 -19.04 -23.65
C GLN A 361 16.19 -18.70 -24.82
N GLY A 362 16.51 -17.41 -24.98
CA GLY A 362 17.19 -16.76 -26.10
C GLY A 362 18.69 -16.98 -26.27
N THR A 363 19.26 -18.08 -25.77
CA THR A 363 20.50 -18.62 -26.37
C THR A 363 20.22 -19.41 -27.66
N ARG A 364 18.94 -19.62 -28.02
CA ARG A 364 18.51 -20.42 -29.20
C ARG A 364 17.38 -19.82 -30.06
N LEU A 365 16.95 -18.57 -29.82
CA LEU A 365 15.96 -17.94 -30.72
C LEU A 365 16.61 -17.65 -32.09
N LEU A 366 16.01 -18.14 -33.17
CA LEU A 366 16.45 -17.77 -34.52
C LEU A 366 16.30 -16.25 -34.71
N PRO A 367 17.29 -15.57 -35.34
CA PRO A 367 17.16 -14.15 -35.62
C PRO A 367 15.94 -13.91 -36.52
N ALA A 368 15.12 -12.93 -36.13
CA ALA A 368 13.90 -12.53 -36.82
C ALA A 368 14.12 -12.54 -38.34
N ALA A 369 13.32 -13.33 -39.06
CA ALA A 369 13.38 -13.40 -40.51
C ALA A 369 13.22 -11.99 -41.08
N ARG A 370 14.29 -11.48 -41.71
CA ARG A 370 14.24 -10.25 -42.51
C ARG A 370 13.07 -10.38 -43.48
N ALA A 371 12.12 -9.45 -43.39
CA ALA A 371 11.11 -9.25 -44.41
C ALA A 371 11.81 -9.22 -45.78
N LYS A 372 11.38 -10.08 -46.70
CA LYS A 372 11.80 -10.04 -48.10
C LYS A 372 11.33 -8.70 -48.68
N GLY A 373 12.21 -7.72 -48.65
CA GLY A 373 12.07 -6.49 -49.41
C GLY A 373 12.28 -6.77 -50.90
N ASP A 374 11.48 -6.08 -51.70
CA ASP A 374 11.48 -6.08 -53.15
C ASP A 374 12.87 -6.03 -53.78
N GLY A 375 13.11 -6.94 -54.73
CA GLY A 375 14.27 -6.94 -55.60
C GLY A 375 13.82 -7.05 -57.05
N HIS A 376 13.31 -5.95 -57.60
CA HIS A 376 13.17 -5.76 -59.04
C HIS A 376 14.50 -5.31 -59.67
N ALA A 377 14.74 -5.84 -60.88
CA ALA A 377 15.62 -5.36 -61.94
C ALA A 377 17.16 -5.46 -61.75
N ARG A 378 17.77 -6.36 -62.53
CA ARG A 378 18.38 -5.98 -63.82
C ARG A 378 18.16 -7.06 -64.86
#